data_AF-A0A842TEV4-F1
#
_entry.id   AF-A0A842TEV4-F1
#
_cell.length_a   1.000
_cell.length_b   1.000
_cell.length_c   1.000
_cell.angle_alpha   90.00
_cell.angle_beta   90.00
_cell.angle_gamma   90.00
#
_symmetry.space_group_name_H-M   'P 1'
#
loop_
_entity.id
_entity.type
_entity.pdbx_description
1 polymer ?
#
loop_
_entity_poly.entity_id
_entity_poly.type
_entity_poly.pdbx_seq_one_letter_code
_entity_poly.pdbx_strand_id
1 'polypeptide(L)'
;MKHEVRQRNHRGAGRINWERTPRGRKRYSPVADWDQSGFHYEEDAVIKLSLYSYGLESLPELVTKLRSLRILFLVQNNLTSLPESIGDLKFLKQLWLPRNKLETLPYSIGNLRSLKYLNMGRNNLKTLPISIGNLQSLEVLLISSNEIENLPISLLNLKSFRYMDIAKNPIREDREYFGKFPLHVFIDYFTVLSFLRRKREEEIKKFKRKFEENEKYLKRVADGFIVDFRR
;
A
#
# COMPACT_ATOMS: atom_id res chain seq x y z
N MET A 1 16.59 39.31 -21.46
CA MET A 1 15.77 39.62 -20.27
C MET A 1 15.33 38.31 -19.64
N LYS A 2 15.81 38.01 -18.44
CA LYS A 2 15.39 36.86 -17.62
C LYS A 2 14.08 37.24 -16.94
N HIS A 3 13.02 36.44 -17.07
CA HIS A 3 11.81 36.60 -16.26
C HIS A 3 11.81 35.53 -15.16
N GLU A 4 12.14 35.97 -13.94
CA GLU A 4 11.87 35.27 -12.69
C GLU A 4 10.36 35.26 -12.44
N VAL A 5 9.77 34.08 -12.27
CA VAL A 5 8.42 33.95 -11.74
C VAL A 5 8.54 33.66 -10.24
N ARG A 6 8.27 34.70 -9.43
CA ARG A 6 8.20 34.64 -7.97
C ARG A 6 7.07 33.71 -7.51
N GLN A 7 7.42 32.70 -6.71
CA GLN A 7 6.44 31.92 -5.94
C GLN A 7 5.81 32.80 -4.84
N ARG A 8 4.49 32.92 -4.84
CA ARG A 8 3.73 33.52 -3.73
C ARG A 8 3.30 32.42 -2.76
N ASN A 9 3.82 32.51 -1.54
CA ASN A 9 3.42 31.72 -0.38
C ASN A 9 1.96 32.00 -0.03
N HIS A 10 1.08 31.01 -0.14
CA HIS A 10 -0.19 31.00 0.59
C HIS A 10 0.01 30.26 1.92
N ARG A 11 0.14 31.06 2.99
CA ARG A 11 0.01 30.61 4.37
C ARG A 11 -1.47 30.38 4.67
N GLY A 12 -1.84 29.18 5.11
CA GLY A 12 -3.12 28.92 5.75
C GLY A 12 -3.77 27.58 5.40
N ALA A 13 -3.31 26.48 6.02
CA ALA A 13 -4.13 25.28 6.23
C ALA A 13 -3.51 24.38 7.33
N GLY A 14 -4.27 24.21 8.42
CA GLY A 14 -4.24 23.09 9.37
C GLY A 14 -2.88 22.52 9.84
N ARG A 15 -2.39 22.98 10.98
CA ARG A 15 -1.42 22.21 11.78
C ARG A 15 -2.08 20.90 12.24
N ILE A 16 -1.68 19.77 11.65
CA ILE A 16 -2.02 18.45 12.17
C ILE A 16 -1.27 18.30 13.50
N ASN A 17 -2.01 18.40 14.60
CA ASN A 17 -1.47 18.27 15.95
C ASN A 17 -1.40 16.78 16.30
N TRP A 18 -0.20 16.24 16.38
CA TRP A 18 0.08 14.85 16.75
C TRP A 18 -0.03 14.73 18.27
N GLU A 19 -1.13 14.20 18.79
CA GLU A 19 -1.29 14.00 20.23
C GLU A 19 -0.14 13.15 20.80
N ARG A 20 0.52 13.72 21.80
CA ARG A 20 1.59 13.09 22.58
C ARG A 20 1.00 11.92 23.37
N THR A 21 1.60 10.75 23.28
CA THR A 21 1.37 9.74 24.33
C THR A 21 2.07 10.19 25.62
N PRO A 22 1.59 9.81 26.82
CA PRO A 22 2.14 10.24 28.12
C PRO A 22 3.62 9.93 28.37
N ARG A 23 4.31 9.22 27.46
CA ARG A 23 5.71 8.78 27.63
C ARG A 23 6.69 9.27 26.56
N GLY A 24 6.35 10.30 25.80
CA GLY A 24 7.34 11.07 25.02
C GLY A 24 8.11 10.30 23.93
N ARG A 25 7.72 9.07 23.59
CA ARG A 25 8.33 8.35 22.45
C ARG A 25 7.72 8.88 21.16
N LYS A 26 8.51 9.65 20.39
CA LYS A 26 8.23 9.96 18.98
C LYS A 26 7.97 8.62 18.27
N ARG A 27 6.74 8.39 17.81
CA ARG A 27 6.51 7.35 16.80
C ARG A 27 7.21 7.85 15.53
N TYR A 28 8.30 7.19 15.15
CA TYR A 28 8.79 7.26 13.78
C TYR A 28 7.66 6.75 12.89
N SER A 29 6.97 7.67 12.20
CA SER A 29 6.21 7.31 11.02
C SER A 29 7.26 7.01 9.94
N PRO A 30 7.28 5.82 9.31
CA PRO A 30 8.14 5.54 8.15
C PRO A 30 7.83 6.44 6.93
N VAL A 31 6.82 7.32 7.07
CA VAL A 31 6.27 8.18 6.03
C VAL A 31 6.67 9.65 6.22
N ALA A 32 7.62 9.97 7.10
CA ALA A 32 8.11 11.33 7.29
C ALA A 32 9.24 11.61 6.26
N ASP A 33 9.05 12.66 5.46
CA ASP A 33 9.89 13.17 4.35
C ASP A 33 9.63 12.63 2.92
N TRP A 34 8.38 12.35 2.55
CA TRP A 34 8.01 12.13 1.13
C TRP A 34 7.47 13.40 0.48
N ASP A 35 8.25 14.49 0.51
CA ASP A 35 8.06 15.62 -0.39
C ASP A 35 9.07 15.53 -1.53
N GLN A 36 8.62 14.97 -2.64
CA GLN A 36 9.02 15.40 -3.96
C GLN A 36 7.98 14.81 -4.92
N SER A 37 6.96 15.61 -5.19
CA SER A 37 6.25 15.50 -6.46
C SER A 37 7.26 15.47 -7.61
N GLY A 38 6.98 14.67 -8.64
CA GLY A 38 7.87 14.59 -9.81
C GLY A 38 8.09 13.17 -10.31
N PHE A 39 9.07 13.03 -11.20
CA PHE A 39 9.39 11.79 -11.90
C PHE A 39 10.90 11.53 -11.83
N HIS A 40 11.30 10.25 -11.91
CA HIS A 40 12.71 9.86 -12.05
C HIS A 40 12.85 9.00 -13.30
N TYR A 41 13.97 9.15 -13.99
CA TYR A 41 14.28 8.42 -15.21
C TYR A 41 15.52 7.54 -15.06
N GLU A 42 15.55 6.43 -15.78
CA GLU A 42 16.73 5.62 -16.07
C GLU A 42 16.78 5.45 -17.59
N GLU A 43 17.93 5.74 -18.23
CA GLU A 43 18.13 5.57 -19.68
C GLU A 43 16.94 6.13 -20.50
N ASP A 44 16.59 7.40 -20.26
CA ASP A 44 15.49 8.14 -20.88
C ASP A 44 14.06 7.61 -20.62
N ALA A 45 13.90 6.60 -19.76
CA ALA A 45 12.61 6.04 -19.40
C ALA A 45 12.17 6.44 -18.00
N VAL A 46 10.94 6.93 -17.84
CA VAL A 46 10.38 7.24 -16.51
C VAL A 46 10.15 5.94 -15.73
N ILE A 47 10.93 5.75 -14.66
CA ILE A 47 10.86 4.57 -13.78
C ILE A 47 10.08 4.82 -12.49
N LYS A 48 9.97 6.07 -12.06
CA LYS A 48 9.22 6.46 -10.87
C LYS A 48 8.40 7.70 -11.18
N LEU A 49 7.14 7.70 -10.74
CA LEU A 49 6.24 8.83 -10.85
C LEU A 49 5.56 9.06 -9.51
N SER A 50 5.60 10.31 -9.03
CA SER A 50 4.96 10.76 -7.81
C SER A 50 3.97 11.88 -8.11
N LEU A 51 2.69 11.57 -7.95
CA LEU A 51 1.57 12.51 -8.01
C LEU A 51 0.94 12.63 -6.61
N TYR A 52 1.74 12.96 -5.60
CA TYR A 52 1.28 13.13 -4.23
C TYR A 52 0.40 14.38 -4.09
N SER A 53 -0.80 14.22 -3.50
CA SER A 53 -1.64 15.34 -3.05
C SER A 53 -1.99 16.41 -4.11
N TYR A 54 -2.20 16.00 -5.36
CA TYR A 54 -2.65 16.88 -6.44
C TYR A 54 -4.18 17.02 -6.52
N GLY A 55 -4.93 16.32 -5.66
CA GLY A 55 -6.39 16.35 -5.69
C GLY A 55 -6.99 15.61 -6.89
N LEU A 56 -6.24 14.71 -7.53
CA LEU A 56 -6.68 13.98 -8.72
C LEU A 56 -7.96 13.19 -8.44
N GLU A 57 -8.98 13.37 -9.26
CA GLU A 57 -10.23 12.59 -9.19
C GLU A 57 -10.16 11.32 -10.05
N SER A 58 -9.31 11.33 -11.08
CA SER A 58 -9.02 10.19 -11.94
C SER A 58 -7.53 10.15 -12.30
N LEU A 59 -7.03 8.95 -12.62
CA LEU A 59 -5.69 8.77 -13.14
C LEU A 59 -5.73 8.86 -14.67
N PRO A 60 -5.04 9.82 -15.31
CA PRO A 60 -5.04 9.93 -16.76
C PRO A 60 -4.43 8.68 -17.41
N GLU A 61 -5.03 8.20 -18.49
CA GLU A 61 -4.50 7.04 -19.25
C GLU A 61 -3.07 7.28 -19.78
N LEU A 62 -2.63 8.53 -19.92
CA LEU A 62 -1.25 8.82 -20.30
C LEU A 62 -0.23 8.23 -19.31
N VAL A 63 -0.57 8.15 -18.02
CA VAL A 63 0.31 7.55 -17.00
C VAL A 63 0.54 6.07 -17.30
N THR A 64 -0.46 5.36 -17.84
CA THR A 64 -0.35 3.94 -18.16
C THR A 64 0.44 3.67 -19.45
N LYS A 65 0.78 4.73 -20.22
CA LYS A 65 1.72 4.65 -21.34
C LYS A 65 3.19 4.66 -20.91
N LEU A 66 3.50 4.95 -19.64
CA LEU A 66 4.86 4.88 -19.09
C LEU A 66 5.27 3.41 -18.85
N ARG A 67 5.53 2.66 -19.92
CA ARG A 67 5.70 1.20 -19.86
C ARG A 67 6.87 0.77 -18.98
N SER A 68 7.90 1.59 -18.81
CA SER A 68 9.06 1.32 -17.95
C SER A 68 8.82 1.65 -16.47
N LEU A 69 7.63 2.14 -16.09
CA LEU A 69 7.35 2.58 -14.74
C LEU A 69 7.43 1.41 -13.75
N ARG A 70 8.26 1.57 -12.73
CA ARG A 70 8.49 0.61 -11.65
C ARG A 70 7.82 1.04 -10.35
N ILE A 71 7.66 2.34 -10.13
CA ILE A 71 7.11 2.89 -8.88
C ILE A 71 6.10 3.99 -9.20
N LEU A 72 4.89 3.87 -8.68
CA LEU A 72 3.83 4.85 -8.83
C LEU A 72 3.28 5.26 -7.47
N PHE A 73 3.46 6.54 -7.11
CA PHE A 73 2.87 7.16 -5.93
C PHE A 73 1.68 8.04 -6.31
N LEU A 74 0.52 7.72 -5.77
CA LEU A 74 -0.76 8.40 -5.96
C LEU A 74 -1.41 8.74 -4.60
N VAL A 75 -0.58 8.88 -3.57
CA VAL A 75 -1.01 9.07 -2.18
C VAL A 75 -1.75 10.41 -2.02
N GLN A 76 -2.81 10.40 -1.21
CA GLN A 76 -3.56 11.59 -0.82
C GLN A 76 -4.23 12.34 -1.99
N ASN A 77 -4.87 11.62 -2.91
CA ASN A 77 -5.72 12.21 -3.96
C ASN A 77 -7.21 11.92 -3.71
N ASN A 78 -8.06 12.20 -4.70
CA ASN A 78 -9.50 11.96 -4.68
C ASN A 78 -9.91 10.82 -5.63
N LEU A 79 -8.98 9.91 -5.98
CA LEU A 79 -9.23 8.86 -6.97
C LEU A 79 -10.38 7.95 -6.50
N THR A 80 -11.41 7.80 -7.33
CA THR A 80 -12.55 6.90 -7.08
C THR A 80 -12.39 5.54 -7.75
N SER A 81 -11.58 5.47 -8.81
CA SER A 81 -11.21 4.25 -9.52
C SER A 81 -9.81 4.37 -10.14
N LEU A 82 -9.31 3.25 -10.67
CA LEU A 82 -8.15 3.20 -11.57
C LEU A 82 -8.62 2.77 -12.95
N PRO A 83 -7.99 3.27 -14.04
CA PRO A 83 -8.32 2.83 -15.39
C PRO A 83 -7.93 1.36 -15.58
N GLU A 84 -8.66 0.62 -16.43
CA GLU A 84 -8.29 -0.76 -16.82
C GLU A 84 -6.91 -0.84 -17.50
N SER A 85 -6.44 0.27 -18.07
CA SER A 85 -5.07 0.34 -18.58
C SER A 85 -4.01 0.31 -17.47
N ILE A 86 -4.35 0.35 -16.17
CA ILE A 86 -3.33 0.21 -15.12
C ILE A 86 -2.55 -1.11 -15.25
N GLY A 87 -3.22 -2.18 -15.69
CA GLY A 87 -2.61 -3.50 -15.88
C GLY A 87 -1.56 -3.57 -16.99
N ASP A 88 -1.37 -2.48 -17.75
CA ASP A 88 -0.37 -2.37 -18.80
C ASP A 88 1.04 -2.07 -18.30
N LEU A 89 1.17 -1.61 -17.05
CA LEU A 89 2.45 -1.30 -16.40
C LEU A 89 3.16 -2.59 -15.94
N LYS A 90 3.56 -3.45 -16.88
CA LYS A 90 4.07 -4.81 -16.60
C LYS A 90 5.32 -4.84 -15.70
N PHE A 91 6.08 -3.75 -15.66
CA PHE A 91 7.27 -3.60 -14.83
C PHE A 91 7.02 -2.91 -13.48
N LEU A 92 5.77 -2.55 -13.18
CA LEU A 92 5.42 -1.90 -11.92
C LEU A 92 5.71 -2.85 -10.75
N LYS A 93 6.59 -2.42 -9.86
CA LYS A 93 7.00 -3.13 -8.64
C LYS A 93 6.30 -2.58 -7.41
N GLN A 94 5.92 -1.30 -7.43
CA GLN A 94 5.29 -0.63 -6.31
C GLN A 94 4.14 0.29 -6.74
N LEU A 95 2.99 0.14 -6.10
CA LEU A 95 1.82 0.97 -6.30
C LEU A 95 1.29 1.46 -4.95
N TRP A 96 1.33 2.78 -4.76
CA TRP A 96 0.94 3.44 -3.52
C TRP A 96 -0.28 4.34 -3.75
N LEU A 97 -1.42 3.94 -3.21
CA LEU A 97 -2.72 4.59 -3.30
C LEU A 97 -3.36 4.99 -1.95
N PRO A 98 -2.65 5.08 -0.82
CA PRO A 98 -3.34 5.35 0.44
C PRO A 98 -3.95 6.75 0.47
N ARG A 99 -5.05 6.90 1.22
CA ARG A 99 -5.82 8.15 1.35
C ARG A 99 -6.39 8.61 0.00
N ASN A 100 -7.12 7.74 -0.66
CA ASN A 100 -7.95 8.06 -1.83
C ASN A 100 -9.42 7.73 -1.51
N LYS A 101 -10.28 7.68 -2.53
CA LYS A 101 -11.70 7.35 -2.42
C LYS A 101 -12.05 6.10 -3.25
N LEU A 102 -11.07 5.20 -3.46
CA LEU A 102 -11.26 4.04 -4.33
C LEU A 102 -12.36 3.15 -3.79
N GLU A 103 -13.37 2.86 -4.61
CA GLU A 103 -14.48 1.96 -4.26
C GLU A 103 -14.26 0.54 -4.79
N THR A 104 -13.57 0.43 -5.92
CA THR A 104 -13.23 -0.83 -6.58
C THR A 104 -11.83 -0.77 -7.18
N LEU A 105 -11.34 -1.93 -7.63
CA LEU A 105 -10.13 -2.03 -8.46
C LEU A 105 -10.51 -2.66 -9.81
N PRO A 106 -9.86 -2.22 -10.91
CA PRO A 106 -10.06 -2.82 -12.22
C PRO A 106 -9.59 -4.28 -12.23
N TYR A 107 -10.19 -5.11 -13.09
CA TYR A 107 -9.82 -6.53 -13.18
C TYR A 107 -8.37 -6.69 -13.65
N SER A 108 -7.91 -5.81 -14.54
CA SER A 108 -6.54 -5.73 -15.03
C SER A 108 -5.47 -5.53 -13.96
N ILE A 109 -5.81 -5.21 -12.70
CA ILE A 109 -4.81 -5.14 -11.62
C ILE A 109 -3.99 -6.43 -11.52
N GLY A 110 -4.63 -7.59 -11.77
CA GLY A 110 -3.97 -8.90 -11.79
C GLY A 110 -2.91 -9.09 -12.88
N ASN A 111 -2.83 -8.18 -13.85
CA ASN A 111 -1.82 -8.20 -14.90
C ASN A 111 -0.46 -7.66 -14.44
N LEU A 112 -0.39 -7.01 -13.28
CA LEU A 112 0.83 -6.45 -12.70
C LEU A 112 1.71 -7.53 -12.05
N ARG A 113 2.16 -8.52 -12.84
CA ARG A 113 2.86 -9.71 -12.33
C ARG A 113 4.19 -9.41 -11.62
N SER A 114 4.79 -8.25 -11.89
CA SER A 114 6.02 -7.75 -11.23
C SER A 114 5.75 -7.00 -9.93
N LEU A 115 4.49 -6.75 -9.58
CA LEU A 115 4.12 -5.94 -8.42
C LEU A 115 4.47 -6.69 -7.14
N LYS A 116 5.28 -6.03 -6.31
CA LYS A 116 5.74 -6.55 -5.02
C LYS A 116 5.02 -5.88 -3.85
N TYR A 117 4.69 -4.60 -4.01
CA TYR A 117 4.10 -3.77 -2.96
C TYR A 117 2.85 -3.09 -3.48
N LEU A 118 1.72 -3.38 -2.86
CA LEU A 118 0.44 -2.74 -3.12
C LEU A 118 -0.12 -2.15 -1.83
N ASN A 119 -0.22 -0.82 -1.76
CA ASN A 119 -0.82 -0.13 -0.63
C ASN A 119 -2.05 0.65 -1.07
N MET A 120 -3.20 0.32 -0.52
CA MET A 120 -4.51 0.92 -0.78
C MET A 120 -5.22 1.26 0.54
N GLY A 121 -4.49 1.43 1.64
CA GLY A 121 -5.10 1.72 2.93
C GLY A 121 -5.78 3.10 2.98
N ARG A 122 -6.85 3.25 3.77
CA ARG A 122 -7.66 4.48 3.83
C ARG A 122 -8.28 4.80 2.46
N ASN A 123 -9.09 3.89 1.96
CA ASN A 123 -9.96 4.04 0.79
C ASN A 123 -11.37 3.56 1.17
N ASN A 124 -12.27 3.41 0.19
CA ASN A 124 -13.65 2.96 0.38
C ASN A 124 -13.88 1.58 -0.28
N LEU A 125 -12.84 0.75 -0.39
CA LEU A 125 -12.92 -0.53 -1.09
C LEU A 125 -13.87 -1.46 -0.35
N LYS A 126 -14.85 -2.02 -1.05
CA LYS A 126 -15.80 -3.01 -0.50
C LYS A 126 -15.40 -4.45 -0.78
N THR A 127 -14.67 -4.66 -1.87
CA THR A 127 -14.16 -5.97 -2.31
C THR A 127 -12.81 -5.80 -3.01
N LEU A 128 -12.13 -6.92 -3.24
CA LEU A 128 -10.98 -6.99 -4.15
C LEU A 128 -11.35 -7.89 -5.33
N PRO A 129 -10.92 -7.58 -6.56
CA PRO A 129 -11.19 -8.42 -7.71
C PRO A 129 -10.48 -9.77 -7.57
N ILE A 130 -11.08 -10.85 -8.07
CA ILE A 130 -10.47 -12.18 -8.01
C ILE A 130 -9.10 -12.25 -8.71
N SER A 131 -8.87 -11.37 -9.69
CA SER A 131 -7.60 -11.25 -10.40
C SER A 131 -6.43 -10.83 -9.51
N ILE A 132 -6.67 -10.33 -8.28
CA ILE A 132 -5.59 -9.99 -7.35
C ILE A 132 -4.69 -11.20 -7.04
N GLY A 133 -5.24 -12.42 -7.09
CA GLY A 133 -4.48 -13.67 -6.95
C GLY A 133 -3.46 -13.93 -8.07
N ASN A 134 -3.50 -13.16 -9.17
CA ASN A 134 -2.56 -13.28 -10.29
C ASN A 134 -1.27 -12.48 -10.05
N LEU A 135 -1.17 -11.70 -8.97
CA LEU A 135 0.02 -10.92 -8.62
C LEU A 135 1.14 -11.80 -8.05
N GLN A 136 1.76 -12.65 -8.89
CA GLN A 136 2.68 -13.71 -8.45
C GLN A 136 3.92 -13.22 -7.67
N SER A 137 4.32 -11.96 -7.87
CA SER A 137 5.43 -11.33 -7.15
C SER A 137 5.00 -10.56 -5.89
N LEU A 138 3.71 -10.53 -5.55
CA LEU A 138 3.21 -9.70 -4.45
C LEU A 138 3.74 -10.21 -3.11
N GLU A 139 4.47 -9.34 -2.43
CA GLU A 139 5.06 -9.63 -1.12
C GLU A 139 4.23 -8.95 -0.01
N VAL A 140 3.73 -7.74 -0.27
CA VAL A 140 3.04 -6.89 0.69
C VAL A 140 1.74 -6.33 0.13
N LEU A 141 0.63 -6.55 0.84
CA LEU A 141 -0.69 -6.00 0.56
C LEU A 141 -1.21 -5.21 1.77
N LEU A 142 -1.33 -3.90 1.65
CA LEU A 142 -1.85 -3.05 2.73
C LEU A 142 -3.23 -2.51 2.33
N ILE A 143 -4.28 -2.99 2.99
CA ILE A 143 -5.68 -2.63 2.71
C ILE A 143 -6.41 -2.14 3.97
N SER A 144 -5.66 -1.76 5.01
CA SER A 144 -6.23 -1.27 6.26
C SER A 144 -7.15 -0.05 6.06
N SER A 145 -8.18 0.11 6.90
CA SER A 145 -9.12 1.23 6.84
C SER A 145 -9.83 1.30 5.48
N ASN A 146 -10.57 0.25 5.15
CA ASN A 146 -11.47 0.17 4.01
C ASN A 146 -12.82 -0.41 4.49
N GLU A 147 -13.71 -0.73 3.57
CA GLU A 147 -15.04 -1.32 3.82
C GLU A 147 -15.09 -2.79 3.37
N ILE A 148 -13.95 -3.49 3.34
CA ILE A 148 -13.86 -4.84 2.81
C ILE A 148 -14.55 -5.82 3.74
N GLU A 149 -15.63 -6.44 3.27
CA GLU A 149 -16.34 -7.48 4.02
C GLU A 149 -15.82 -8.88 3.73
N ASN A 150 -15.28 -9.11 2.53
CA ASN A 150 -14.78 -10.40 2.09
C ASN A 150 -13.53 -10.26 1.21
N LEU A 151 -12.57 -11.13 1.44
CA LEU A 151 -11.33 -11.28 0.73
C LEU A 151 -11.47 -12.42 -0.29
N PRO A 152 -11.02 -12.22 -1.54
CA PRO A 152 -11.15 -13.24 -2.56
C PRO A 152 -10.26 -14.45 -2.23
N ILE A 153 -10.79 -15.66 -2.42
CA ILE A 153 -10.06 -16.90 -2.16
C ILE A 153 -8.78 -17.03 -3.00
N SER A 154 -8.71 -16.31 -4.11
CA SER A 154 -7.54 -16.25 -4.98
C SER A 154 -6.30 -15.63 -4.32
N LEU A 155 -6.42 -14.93 -3.19
CA LEU A 155 -5.25 -14.51 -2.40
C LEU A 155 -4.39 -15.69 -1.94
N LEU A 156 -4.96 -16.89 -1.83
CA LEU A 156 -4.22 -18.13 -1.54
C LEU A 156 -3.28 -18.56 -2.68
N ASN A 157 -3.45 -18.01 -3.89
CA ASN A 157 -2.59 -18.31 -5.04
C ASN A 157 -1.30 -17.48 -5.06
N LEU A 158 -1.14 -16.53 -4.14
CA LEU A 158 0.02 -15.65 -4.10
C LEU A 158 1.24 -16.38 -3.52
N LYS A 159 2.21 -16.68 -4.38
CA LYS A 159 3.40 -17.49 -4.03
C LYS A 159 4.43 -16.75 -3.19
N SER A 160 4.51 -15.43 -3.34
CA SER A 160 5.52 -14.58 -2.70
C SER A 160 4.99 -13.83 -1.48
N PHE A 161 3.75 -14.12 -1.06
CA PHE A 161 3.00 -13.30 -0.12
C PHE A 161 3.53 -13.46 1.29
N ARG A 162 3.93 -12.34 1.90
CA ARG A 162 4.58 -12.32 3.20
C ARG A 162 3.86 -11.44 4.20
N TYR A 163 3.12 -10.43 3.73
CA TYR A 163 2.54 -9.40 4.59
C TYR A 163 1.19 -8.91 4.07
N MET A 164 0.24 -8.81 4.99
CA MET A 164 -1.11 -8.33 4.78
C MET A 164 -1.55 -7.52 5.99
N ASP A 165 -1.93 -6.27 5.76
CA ASP A 165 -2.61 -5.45 6.76
C ASP A 165 -4.07 -5.28 6.36
N ILE A 166 -4.95 -5.87 7.18
CA ILE A 166 -6.40 -5.86 7.02
C ILE A 166 -7.11 -5.02 8.08
N ALA A 167 -6.36 -4.33 8.95
CA ALA A 167 -6.92 -3.63 10.10
C ALA A 167 -8.04 -2.68 9.71
N LYS A 168 -9.05 -2.53 10.57
CA LYS A 168 -10.17 -1.59 10.35
C LYS A 168 -10.89 -1.85 9.03
N ASN A 169 -11.26 -3.12 8.79
CA ASN A 169 -12.22 -3.53 7.78
C ASN A 169 -13.30 -4.40 8.44
N PRO A 170 -14.55 -4.38 7.95
CA PRO A 170 -15.65 -5.22 8.43
C PRO A 170 -15.58 -6.67 7.89
N ILE A 171 -14.39 -7.27 7.88
CA ILE A 171 -14.11 -8.61 7.36
C ILE A 171 -14.91 -9.67 8.12
N ARG A 172 -15.59 -10.56 7.40
CA ARG A 172 -16.51 -11.58 7.93
C ARG A 172 -15.99 -13.01 7.82
N GLU A 173 -14.78 -13.17 7.30
CA GLU A 173 -14.17 -14.46 7.03
C GLU A 173 -13.91 -15.21 8.33
N ASP A 174 -14.08 -16.51 8.24
CA ASP A 174 -13.98 -17.37 9.39
C ASP A 174 -12.53 -17.85 9.65
N ARG A 175 -12.41 -18.61 10.73
CA ARG A 175 -11.16 -19.25 11.12
C ARG A 175 -10.62 -20.20 10.06
N GLU A 176 -11.48 -20.87 9.29
CA GLU A 176 -11.05 -21.83 8.28
C GLU A 176 -10.36 -21.09 7.12
N TYR A 177 -10.95 -19.99 6.68
CA TYR A 177 -10.37 -19.10 5.67
C TYR A 177 -8.99 -18.61 6.12
N PHE A 178 -8.89 -17.99 7.30
CA PHE A 178 -7.60 -17.50 7.82
C PHE A 178 -6.61 -18.62 8.13
N GLY A 179 -7.10 -19.83 8.43
CA GLY A 179 -6.27 -21.01 8.65
C GLY A 179 -5.51 -21.48 7.40
N LYS A 180 -5.95 -21.08 6.20
CA LYS A 180 -5.28 -21.37 4.93
C LYS A 180 -4.05 -20.48 4.69
N PHE A 181 -3.97 -19.34 5.36
CA PHE A 181 -2.80 -18.45 5.29
C PHE A 181 -1.75 -18.83 6.32
N PRO A 182 -0.46 -18.75 5.97
CA PRO A 182 0.59 -18.77 6.96
C PRO A 182 0.38 -17.61 7.95
N LEU A 183 0.39 -17.94 9.24
CA LEU A 183 0.19 -16.98 10.34
C LEU A 183 1.04 -15.70 10.20
N HIS A 184 2.29 -15.83 9.76
CA HIS A 184 3.19 -14.68 9.60
C HIS A 184 2.75 -13.67 8.53
N VAL A 185 1.71 -13.96 7.74
CA VAL A 185 1.23 -13.02 6.73
C VAL A 185 0.58 -11.79 7.36
N PHE A 186 0.02 -11.83 8.57
CA PHE A 186 -0.83 -10.73 9.05
C PHE A 186 -0.13 -9.70 9.96
N ILE A 187 -0.43 -8.41 9.73
CA ILE A 187 0.05 -7.25 10.53
C ILE A 187 -1.01 -6.74 11.53
N ASP A 188 -2.28 -7.13 11.41
CA ASP A 188 -3.25 -6.88 12.48
C ASP A 188 -3.36 -8.11 13.40
N TYR A 189 -2.45 -8.15 14.38
CA TYR A 189 -2.42 -9.18 15.42
C TYR A 189 -3.76 -9.32 16.14
N PHE A 190 -4.43 -8.21 16.46
CA PHE A 190 -5.65 -8.24 17.27
C PHE A 190 -6.86 -8.70 16.46
N THR A 191 -7.03 -8.19 15.24
CA THR A 191 -8.11 -8.62 14.35
C THR A 191 -7.98 -10.11 14.04
N VAL A 192 -6.80 -10.57 13.63
CA VAL A 192 -6.61 -11.99 13.28
C VAL A 192 -6.75 -12.90 14.51
N LEU A 193 -6.24 -12.51 15.68
CA LEU A 193 -6.45 -13.31 16.89
C LEU A 193 -7.89 -13.37 17.36
N SER A 194 -8.67 -12.31 17.15
CA SER A 194 -10.10 -12.34 17.48
C SER A 194 -10.82 -13.45 16.71
N PHE A 195 -10.40 -13.73 15.47
CA PHE A 195 -10.88 -14.85 14.66
C PHE A 195 -10.23 -16.20 15.05
N LEU A 196 -8.97 -16.20 15.51
CA LEU A 196 -8.23 -17.40 15.86
C LEU A 196 -8.36 -17.85 17.34
N ARG A 197 -9.40 -17.41 18.06
CA ARG A 197 -9.68 -17.54 19.52
C ARG A 197 -9.46 -18.91 20.22
N ARG A 198 -9.01 -19.96 19.54
CA ARG A 198 -8.69 -21.31 20.10
C ARG A 198 -7.29 -21.83 19.71
N LYS A 199 -6.30 -20.97 19.48
CA LYS A 199 -4.88 -21.38 19.29
C LYS A 199 -4.19 -21.55 20.66
N ARG A 200 -3.25 -22.50 20.78
CA ARG A 200 -2.47 -22.71 22.02
C ARG A 200 -1.57 -21.49 22.27
N GLU A 201 -1.31 -21.15 23.54
CA GLU A 201 -0.48 -19.99 23.92
C GLU A 201 0.89 -19.97 23.21
N GLU A 202 1.47 -21.13 22.94
CA GLU A 202 2.76 -21.26 22.25
C GLU A 202 2.69 -20.83 20.79
N GLU A 203 1.58 -21.10 20.08
CA GLU A 203 1.38 -20.63 18.71
C GLU A 203 1.20 -19.10 18.70
N ILE A 204 0.54 -18.55 19.73
CA ILE A 204 0.40 -17.11 19.93
C ILE A 204 1.78 -16.46 20.19
N LYS A 205 2.63 -17.06 21.03
CA LYS A 205 4.00 -16.57 21.28
C LYS A 205 4.87 -16.64 20.01
N LYS A 206 4.83 -17.74 19.27
CA LYS A 206 5.54 -17.88 17.99
C LYS A 206 5.05 -16.87 16.95
N PHE A 207 3.75 -16.60 16.93
CA PHE A 207 3.16 -15.56 16.09
C PHE A 207 3.66 -14.17 16.48
N LYS A 208 3.58 -13.78 17.77
CA LYS A 208 4.06 -12.48 18.26
C LYS A 208 5.52 -12.23 17.90
N ARG A 209 6.39 -13.22 18.06
CA ARG A 209 7.80 -13.06 17.69
C ARG A 209 7.99 -12.84 16.20
N LYS A 210 7.30 -13.63 15.36
CA LYS A 210 7.32 -13.43 13.90
C LYS A 210 6.74 -12.07 13.51
N PHE A 211 5.69 -11.62 14.19
CA PHE A 211 5.09 -10.31 14.00
C PHE A 211 6.08 -9.17 14.25
N GLU A 212 6.85 -9.24 15.33
CA GLU A 212 7.90 -8.24 15.63
C GLU A 212 9.06 -8.30 14.62
N GLU A 213 9.46 -9.50 14.17
CA GLU A 213 10.45 -9.68 13.08
C GLU A 213 9.95 -9.08 11.76
N ASN A 214 8.66 -9.23 11.50
CA ASN A 214 7.93 -8.73 10.36
C ASN A 214 7.78 -7.20 10.37
N GLU A 215 7.43 -6.60 11.50
CA GLU A 215 7.38 -5.15 11.67
C GLU A 215 8.78 -4.55 11.45
N LYS A 216 9.84 -5.21 11.94
CA LYS A 216 11.23 -4.84 11.66
C LYS A 216 11.59 -5.01 10.17
N TYR A 217 11.07 -6.03 9.48
CA TYR A 217 11.25 -6.16 8.03
C TYR A 217 10.57 -5.02 7.28
N LEU A 218 9.32 -4.69 7.60
CA LEU A 218 8.61 -3.58 6.97
C LEU A 218 9.28 -2.25 7.23
N LYS A 219 9.79 -2.05 8.46
CA LYS A 219 10.60 -0.89 8.78
C LYS A 219 11.90 -0.88 7.96
N ARG A 220 12.61 -2.01 7.83
CA ARG A 220 13.80 -2.13 6.98
C ARG A 220 13.53 -2.02 5.48
N VAL A 221 12.35 -2.42 5.03
CA VAL A 221 11.93 -2.28 3.63
C VAL A 221 11.59 -0.82 3.38
N ALA A 222 10.80 -0.19 4.26
CA ALA A 222 10.56 1.25 4.26
C ALA A 222 11.88 2.05 4.32
N ASP A 223 12.83 1.64 5.17
CA ASP A 223 14.13 2.27 5.36
C ASP A 223 15.13 1.91 4.24
N GLY A 224 15.08 0.70 3.66
CA GLY A 224 15.94 0.22 2.59
C GLY A 224 15.55 0.80 1.23
N PHE A 225 14.27 1.10 1.03
CA PHE A 225 13.82 1.98 -0.04
C PHE A 225 14.53 3.34 0.03
N ILE A 226 14.84 3.88 1.22
CA ILE A 226 15.56 5.15 1.39
C ILE A 226 17.01 5.06 0.87
N VAL A 227 17.63 3.88 0.91
CA VAL A 227 19.03 3.69 0.50
C VAL A 227 19.17 3.52 -1.02
N ASP A 228 18.24 2.80 -1.67
CA ASP A 228 18.21 2.64 -3.12
C ASP A 228 17.81 3.93 -3.89
N PHE A 229 17.33 4.97 -3.18
CA PHE A 229 17.09 6.31 -3.75
C PHE A 229 18.30 7.26 -3.62
N ARG A 230 19.42 6.82 -3.02
CA ARG A 230 20.64 7.64 -2.83
C ARG A 230 21.80 7.27 -3.75
N ARG A 231 21.59 6.37 -4.71
CA ARG A 231 22.55 6.03 -5.77
C ARG A 231 21.90 6.22 -7.12
#